data_AF-A0A8X6M4F1-F1
#
_entry.id   AF-A0A8X6M4F1-F1
#
_cell.length_a   1.000
_cell.length_b   1.000
_cell.length_c   1.000
_cell.angle_alpha   90.00
_cell.angle_beta   90.00
_cell.angle_gamma   90.00
#
_symmetry.space_group_name_H-M   'P 1'
#
loop_
_entity.id
_entity.type
_entity.pdbx_description
1 polymer ?
#
loop_
_entity_poly.entity_id
_entity_poly.type
_entity_poly.pdbx_seq_one_letter_code
_entity_poly.pdbx_strand_id
1 'polypeptide(L)'
;MLWANNKDSMTDDILHRHRTWLNDLTITFRDAMYKEALIAIEDICIVIANLPLSHFSMHSPNRSASTLMNTETNRGLQYNTVEMAVIITRNIPPTD
;
A
#
# COMPACT_ATOMS: atom_id res chain seq x y z
N MET A 1 -2.57 -18.36 19.28
CA MET A 1 -3.49 -17.32 18.72
C MET A 1 -3.50 -17.44 17.22
N LEU A 2 -4.66 -17.29 16.56
CA LEU A 2 -4.83 -17.44 15.11
C LEU A 2 -3.81 -16.60 14.30
N TRP A 3 -3.63 -15.34 14.67
CA TRP A 3 -2.65 -14.43 14.07
C TRP A 3 -1.21 -14.94 14.16
N ALA A 4 -0.74 -15.31 15.36
CA ALA A 4 0.65 -15.73 15.57
C ALA A 4 1.05 -16.94 14.71
N ASN A 5 0.09 -17.81 14.39
CA ASN A 5 0.33 -19.02 13.60
C ASN A 5 0.15 -18.80 12.09
N ASN A 6 -0.55 -17.75 11.67
CA ASN A 6 -0.95 -17.54 10.28
C ASN A 6 -0.51 -16.19 9.69
N LYS A 7 0.20 -15.35 10.45
CA LYS A 7 0.56 -13.98 10.05
C LYS A 7 1.21 -13.89 8.67
N ASP A 8 2.07 -14.85 8.31
CA ASP A 8 2.78 -14.85 7.02
C ASP A 8 1.80 -15.10 5.87
N SER A 9 0.93 -16.10 6.01
CA SER A 9 -0.13 -16.40 5.05
C SER A 9 -1.12 -15.25 4.92
N MET A 10 -1.51 -14.63 6.04
CA MET A 10 -2.42 -13.48 6.08
C MET A 10 -1.81 -12.17 5.57
N THR A 11 -0.51 -12.15 5.28
CA THR A 11 0.23 -10.97 4.80
C THR A 11 0.84 -11.23 3.40
N ASP A 12 0.59 -12.39 2.80
CA ASP A 12 1.22 -12.81 1.55
C ASP A 12 0.86 -11.90 0.36
N ASP A 13 -0.39 -11.46 0.29
CA ASP A 13 -0.88 -10.52 -0.73
C ASP A 13 -0.16 -9.16 -0.64
N ILE A 14 0.10 -8.68 0.57
CA ILE A 14 0.85 -7.44 0.83
C ILE A 14 2.31 -7.62 0.42
N LEU A 15 2.95 -8.74 0.79
CA LEU A 15 4.31 -9.07 0.35
C LEU A 15 4.41 -9.12 -1.17
N HIS A 16 3.45 -9.79 -1.82
CA HIS A 16 3.37 -9.87 -3.27
C HIS A 16 3.26 -8.47 -3.90
N ARG A 17 2.39 -7.61 -3.35
CA ARG A 17 2.22 -6.23 -3.81
C ARG A 17 3.52 -5.43 -3.71
N HIS A 18 4.26 -5.56 -2.61
CA HIS A 18 5.55 -4.89 -2.42
C HIS A 18 6.61 -5.37 -3.42
N ARG A 19 6.70 -6.68 -3.65
CA ARG A 19 7.64 -7.26 -4.63
C ARG A 19 7.34 -6.78 -6.05
N THR A 20 6.07 -6.77 -6.42
CA THR A 20 5.61 -6.28 -7.73
C THR A 20 5.86 -4.78 -7.88
N TRP A 21 5.62 -3.99 -6.84
CA TRP A 21 5.81 -2.54 -6.89
C TRP A 21 7.28 -2.13 -6.99
N LEU A 22 8.16 -2.78 -6.24
CA LEU A 22 9.60 -2.49 -6.25
C LEU A 22 10.39 -3.27 -7.30
N ASN A 23 9.72 -4.19 -8.01
CA ASN A 23 10.33 -5.15 -8.92
C ASN A 23 11.50 -5.91 -8.28
N ASP A 24 11.36 -6.26 -6.99
CA ASP A 24 12.37 -6.93 -6.19
C ASP A 24 11.77 -8.13 -5.47
N LEU A 25 12.14 -9.34 -5.93
CA LEU A 25 11.67 -10.61 -5.37
C LEU A 25 12.40 -10.99 -4.07
N THR A 26 13.51 -10.33 -3.74
CA THR A 26 14.30 -10.62 -2.53
C THR A 26 13.69 -10.04 -1.27
N ILE A 27 12.69 -9.15 -1.41
CA ILE A 27 11.93 -8.62 -0.29
C ILE A 27 11.30 -9.76 0.50
N THR A 28 11.52 -9.75 1.80
CA THR A 28 10.91 -10.65 2.79
C THR A 28 9.90 -9.90 3.66
N PHE A 29 9.16 -10.65 4.49
CA PHE A 29 8.20 -10.05 5.42
C PHE A 29 8.86 -9.03 6.35
N ARG A 30 8.18 -7.89 6.53
CA ARG A 30 8.59 -6.81 7.43
C ARG A 30 7.46 -6.43 8.35
N ASP A 31 7.80 -5.88 9.51
CA ASP A 31 6.81 -5.41 10.49
C ASP A 31 5.79 -4.43 9.91
N ALA A 32 6.19 -3.61 8.94
CA ALA A 32 5.29 -2.70 8.24
C ALA A 32 4.17 -3.46 7.49
N MET A 33 4.49 -4.60 6.86
CA MET A 33 3.52 -5.42 6.13
C MET A 33 2.54 -6.10 7.09
N TYR A 34 3.03 -6.63 8.21
CA TYR A 34 2.18 -7.21 9.24
C TYR A 34 1.24 -6.17 9.88
N LYS A 35 1.72 -4.94 10.08
CA LYS A 35 0.89 -3.83 10.56
C LYS A 35 -0.21 -3.48 9.55
N GLU A 36 0.12 -3.44 8.27
CA GLU A 36 -0.86 -3.19 7.21
C GLU A 36 -1.93 -4.30 7.15
N ALA A 37 -1.52 -5.57 7.27
CA ALA A 37 -2.44 -6.69 7.35
C ALA A 37 -3.38 -6.57 8.55
N LEU A 38 -2.85 -6.22 9.74
CA LEU A 38 -3.67 -6.02 10.94
C LEU A 38 -4.69 -4.89 10.76
N ILE A 39 -4.33 -3.78 10.08
CA ILE A 39 -5.28 -2.70 9.78
C ILE A 39 -6.40 -3.20 8.87
N ALA A 40 -6.06 -3.88 7.78
CA ALA A 40 -7.04 -4.42 6.84
C ALA A 40 -8.00 -5.42 7.51
N ILE A 41 -7.47 -6.29 8.37
CA ILE A 41 -8.29 -7.23 9.15
C ILE A 41 -9.20 -6.46 10.12
N GLU A 42 -8.69 -5.42 10.79
CA GLU A 42 -9.51 -4.61 11.69
C GLU A 42 -10.66 -3.91 10.97
N ASP A 43 -10.40 -3.34 9.80
CA ASP A 43 -11.43 -2.68 8.99
C ASP A 43 -12.51 -3.68 8.57
N ILE A 44 -12.14 -4.91 8.19
CA ILE A 44 -13.10 -5.98 7.90
C ILE A 44 -13.90 -6.35 9.15
N CYS A 45 -13.26 -6.52 10.31
CA CYS A 45 -13.93 -6.81 11.58
C CYS A 45 -14.96 -5.73 11.96
N ILE A 46 -14.61 -4.46 11.76
CA ILE A 46 -15.53 -3.33 12.00
C ILE A 46 -16.72 -3.40 11.03
N VAL A 47 -16.48 -3.69 9.75
CA VAL A 47 -17.57 -3.79 8.76
C VAL A 47 -18.53 -4.94 9.07
N ILE A 48 -18.02 -6.12 9.45
CA ILE A 48 -18.85 -7.32 9.61
C ILE A 48 -19.49 -7.44 11.00
N ALA A 49 -18.80 -6.96 12.04
CA ALA A 49 -19.19 -7.20 13.44
C ALA A 49 -19.32 -5.90 14.24
N ASN A 50 -18.96 -4.75 13.69
CA ASN A 50 -18.88 -3.46 14.39
C ASN A 50 -18.02 -3.53 15.67
N LEU A 51 -16.99 -4.38 15.64
CA LEU A 51 -16.10 -4.62 16.76
C LEU A 51 -14.63 -4.49 16.32
N PRO A 52 -13.78 -3.82 17.11
CA PRO A 52 -12.36 -3.70 16.83
C PRO A 52 -11.61 -5.01 17.12
N LEU A 53 -10.38 -5.12 16.62
CA LEU A 53 -9.52 -6.30 16.81
C LEU A 53 -9.23 -6.60 18.29
N SER A 54 -9.25 -5.59 19.15
CA SER A 54 -9.08 -5.76 20.60
C SER A 54 -10.13 -6.70 21.22
N HIS A 55 -11.31 -6.81 20.61
CA HIS A 55 -12.36 -7.72 21.04
C HIS A 55 -12.06 -9.19 20.70
N PHE A 56 -11.15 -9.44 19.75
CA PHE A 56 -10.73 -10.78 19.32
C PHE A 56 -9.40 -11.22 19.95
N SER A 57 -9.01 -10.59 21.07
CA SER A 57 -7.72 -10.83 21.74
C SER A 57 -6.50 -10.56 20.84
N MET A 58 -6.62 -9.64 19.88
CA MET A 58 -5.53 -9.18 19.03
C MET A 58 -5.14 -7.76 19.39
N HIS A 59 -3.86 -7.42 19.20
CA HIS A 59 -3.40 -6.04 19.37
C HIS A 59 -4.03 -5.16 18.29
N SER A 60 -4.71 -4.09 18.70
CA SER A 60 -5.22 -3.10 17.75
C SER A 60 -4.03 -2.45 17.04
N PRO A 61 -4.02 -2.41 15.70
CA PRO A 61 -2.93 -1.85 14.93
C PRO A 61 -2.77 -0.36 15.22
N ASN A 62 -1.52 0.08 15.33
CA ASN A 62 -1.22 1.50 15.41
C ASN A 62 -1.50 2.14 14.04
N ARG A 63 -2.56 2.95 13.97
CA ARG A 63 -2.99 3.70 12.77
C ARG A 63 -2.09 4.89 12.43
N SER A 64 -0.94 5.06 13.09
CA SER A 64 0.04 6.09 12.74
C SER A 64 0.58 5.87 11.32
N ALA A 65 -0.18 6.38 10.36
CA ALA A 65 0.18 6.65 8.98
C ALA A 65 0.83 5.45 8.25
N SER A 66 0.00 4.47 7.88
CA SER A 66 0.23 3.60 6.73
C SER A 66 0.22 4.43 5.43
N THR A 67 1.13 5.40 5.31
CA THR A 67 1.31 6.29 4.15
C THR A 67 1.99 5.55 2.98
N LEU A 68 2.02 4.22 2.96
CA LEU A 68 2.57 3.46 1.84
C LEU A 68 1.62 3.43 0.63
N MET A 69 0.30 3.50 0.85
CA MET A 69 -0.69 3.71 -0.23
C MET A 69 -0.90 5.19 -0.60
N ASN A 70 -0.14 6.13 -0.03
CA ASN A 70 -0.07 7.48 -0.57
C ASN A 70 0.79 7.54 -1.86
N THR A 71 1.34 6.41 -2.29
CA THR A 71 2.01 6.24 -3.58
C THR A 71 1.04 6.11 -4.74
N GLU A 72 -0.18 5.58 -4.54
CA GLU A 72 -1.25 5.61 -5.56
C GLU A 72 -1.60 7.09 -5.87
N THR A 73 -1.71 7.91 -4.83
CA THR A 73 -1.90 9.37 -4.93
C THR A 73 -0.68 10.08 -5.53
N ASN A 74 0.55 9.68 -5.20
CA ASN A 74 1.76 10.28 -5.78
C ASN A 74 2.05 9.84 -7.22
N ARG A 75 1.63 8.64 -7.64
CA ARG A 75 1.83 8.16 -9.02
C ARG A 75 0.89 8.85 -10.01
N GLY A 76 -0.25 9.36 -9.55
CA GLY A 76 -1.08 10.31 -10.30
C GLY A 76 -0.49 11.72 -10.39
N LEU A 77 0.39 12.12 -9.46
CA LEU A 77 1.03 13.45 -9.42
C LEU A 77 2.41 13.50 -10.09
N GLN A 78 3.06 12.34 -10.28
CA GLN A 78 4.36 12.19 -10.95
C GLN A 78 4.23 12.02 -12.47
N TYR A 79 3.05 12.20 -13.06
CA TYR A 79 2.97 12.53 -14.49
C TYR A 79 3.56 13.93 -14.66
N ASN A 80 4.86 13.96 -14.89
CA ASN A 80 5.69 15.14 -15.08
C ASN A 80 5.07 16.06 -16.14
N THR A 81 4.25 17.01 -15.70
CA THR A 81 3.62 18.01 -16.57
C THR A 81 4.67 18.88 -17.26
N VAL A 82 5.87 18.97 -16.69
CA VAL A 82 7.01 19.72 -17.24
C VAL A 82 7.62 19.00 -18.45
N GLU A 83 7.67 17.66 -18.44
CA GLU A 83 8.22 16.88 -19.56
C GLU A 83 7.27 16.84 -20.77
N MET A 84 5.96 16.75 -20.52
CA MET A 84 4.93 16.87 -21.57
C MET A 84 4.97 18.24 -22.25
N ALA A 85 5.21 19.34 -21.50
CA ALA A 85 5.29 20.68 -22.07
C ALA A 85 6.48 20.86 -23.02
N VAL A 86 7.64 20.25 -22.71
CA VAL A 86 8.85 20.30 -23.55
C VAL A 86 8.69 19.47 -24.83
N ILE A 87 7.99 18.33 -24.76
CA ILE A 87 7.70 17.50 -25.94
C ILE A 87 6.71 18.21 -26.87
N ILE A 88 5.69 18.87 -26.32
CA ILE A 88 4.72 19.62 -27.12
C ILE A 88 5.39 20.83 -27.79
N THR A 89 6.26 21.57 -27.09
CA THR A 89 6.96 22.74 -27.69
C THR A 89 8.02 22.36 -28.72
N ARG A 90 8.63 21.17 -28.64
CA ARG A 90 9.61 20.70 -29.64
C ARG A 90 8.98 20.20 -30.95
N ASN A 91 7.71 19.82 -30.94
CA ASN A 91 7.02 19.24 -32.10
C ASN A 91 6.05 20.21 -32.79
N ILE A 92 6.05 21.50 -32.41
CA ILE A 92 5.33 22.53 -33.17
C ILE A 92 6.22 22.93 -34.36
N PRO A 93 5.83 22.65 -35.62
CA PRO A 93 6.56 23.18 -36.76
C PRO A 93 6.44 24.71 -36.75
N PRO A 94 7.52 25.46 -37.08
CA PRO A 94 7.43 26.90 -37.19
C PRO A 94 6.41 27.25 -38.28
N THR A 95 5.40 28.03 -37.89
CA THR A 95 4.45 28.65 -38.82
C THR A 95 5.18 29.77 -39.56
N ASP A 96 5.49 29.54 -40.84
CA ASP A 96 5.68 30.61 -41.83
C ASP A 96 4.32 31.22 -42.21
#